data_AF-A0A7T5RSC5-F1
#
_entry.id   AF-A0A7T5RSC5-F1
#
_cell.length_a   1.000
_cell.length_b   1.000
_cell.length_c   1.000
_cell.angle_alpha   90.00
_cell.angle_beta   90.00
_cell.angle_gamma   90.00
#
_symmetry.space_group_name_H-M   'P 1'
#
loop_
_entity.id
_entity.type
_entity.pdbx_description
1 polymer ?
#
loop_
_entity_poly.entity_id
_entity_poly.type
_entity_poly.pdbx_seq_one_letter_code
_entity_poly.pdbx_strand_id
1 'polypeptide(L)'
;MIPSPQPRGKLVGFKPLQERFSYYALDDGTVLGIKPAVVKVYRLQNSDNSLAYSPDGTPAYFYQTQNITQVLSPEEYKSMKGDDISE
;
A
#
# COMPACT_ATOMS: atom_id res chain seq x y z
N MET A 1 21.76 -3.46 -13.34
CA MET A 1 20.41 -3.44 -12.74
C MET A 1 19.66 -4.61 -13.36
N ILE A 2 19.35 -5.66 -12.59
CA ILE A 2 18.56 -6.79 -13.12
C ILE A 2 17.09 -6.32 -13.12
N PRO A 3 16.40 -6.28 -14.26
CA PRO A 3 15.00 -5.91 -14.26
C PRO A 3 14.22 -6.92 -13.41
N SER A 4 13.51 -6.45 -12.40
CA SER A 4 12.63 -7.29 -11.60
C SER A 4 11.65 -8.00 -12.55
N PRO A 5 11.50 -9.33 -12.46
CA PRO A 5 10.60 -10.06 -13.34
C PRO A 5 9.20 -9.46 -13.22
N GLN A 6 8.66 -8.97 -14.33
CA GLN A 6 7.32 -8.43 -14.35
C GLN A 6 6.34 -9.58 -14.11
N PRO A 7 5.33 -9.41 -13.24
CA PRO A 7 4.33 -10.45 -13.00
C PRO A 7 3.65 -10.83 -14.32
N ARG A 8 3.46 -12.13 -14.56
CA ARG A 8 2.59 -12.59 -15.65
C ARG A 8 1.14 -12.33 -15.26
N GLY A 9 0.62 -11.20 -15.70
CA GLY A 9 -0.76 -10.80 -15.44
C GLY A 9 -1.19 -9.61 -16.27
N LYS A 10 -2.50 -9.39 -16.32
CA LYS A 10 -3.09 -8.22 -16.99
C LYS A 10 -3.20 -7.07 -16.00
N LEU A 11 -2.82 -5.87 -16.43
CA LEU A 11 -3.04 -4.66 -15.65
C LEU A 11 -4.55 -4.44 -15.45
N VAL A 12 -4.94 -4.13 -14.21
CA VAL A 12 -6.32 -3.85 -13.83
C VAL A 12 -6.42 -2.43 -13.29
N GLY A 13 -7.34 -1.65 -13.84
CA GLY A 13 -7.68 -0.34 -13.30
C GLY A 13 -8.37 -0.47 -11.93
N PHE A 14 -8.04 0.41 -11.00
CA PHE A 14 -8.62 0.40 -9.66
C PHE A 14 -8.84 1.83 -9.16
N LYS A 15 -9.69 1.95 -8.14
CA LYS A 15 -9.87 3.17 -7.34
C LYS A 15 -9.61 2.79 -5.88
N PRO A 16 -8.71 3.48 -5.16
CA PRO A 16 -8.54 3.24 -3.74
C PRO A 16 -9.86 3.48 -2.98
N LEU A 17 -10.26 2.52 -2.15
CA LEU A 17 -11.41 2.69 -1.26
C LEU A 17 -10.98 3.36 0.06
N GLN A 18 -9.81 2.97 0.59
CA GLN A 18 -9.25 3.54 1.80
C GLN A 18 -7.73 3.31 1.82
N GLU A 19 -6.97 4.36 2.10
CA GLU A 19 -5.53 4.30 2.38
C GLU A 19 -5.24 5.27 3.54
N ARG A 20 -4.70 4.76 4.65
CA ARG A 20 -4.46 5.54 5.88
C ARG A 20 -2.99 5.50 6.26
N PHE A 21 -2.52 6.58 6.88
CA PHE A 21 -1.22 6.58 7.55
C PHE A 21 -1.27 5.69 8.80
N SER A 22 -0.25 4.87 8.97
CA SER A 22 0.13 4.25 10.23
C SER A 22 1.25 5.08 10.85
N TYR A 23 1.16 5.35 12.15
CA TYR A 23 2.11 6.21 12.86
C TYR A 23 2.86 5.43 13.93
N TYR A 24 4.16 5.69 14.04
CA TYR A 24 5.07 5.01 14.95
C TYR A 24 5.90 6.04 15.70
N ALA A 25 5.93 5.98 17.03
CA ALA A 25 6.87 6.75 17.82
C ALA A 25 8.26 6.11 17.72
N LEU A 26 9.29 6.91 17.48
CA LEU A 26 10.68 6.48 17.38
C LEU A 26 11.45 6.81 18.67
N ASP A 27 12.59 6.18 18.86
CA ASP A 27 13.43 6.34 20.06
C ASP A 27 14.11 7.71 20.15
N ASP A 28 14.29 8.39 19.02
CA ASP A 28 14.76 9.78 18.93
C ASP A 28 13.69 10.84 19.27
N GLY A 29 12.47 10.39 19.63
CA GLY A 29 11.36 11.25 19.98
C GLY A 29 10.54 11.77 18.80
N THR A 30 10.86 11.40 17.56
CA THR A 30 10.05 11.72 16.39
C THR A 30 8.90 10.72 16.20
N VAL A 31 7.94 11.07 15.34
CA VAL A 31 6.83 10.21 14.92
C VAL A 31 6.92 9.98 13.41
N LEU A 32 7.05 8.73 13.00
CA LEU A 32 7.08 8.32 11.60
C LEU A 32 5.68 7.91 11.12
N GLY A 33 5.13 8.64 10.15
CA GLY A 33 3.91 8.27 9.44
C GLY A 33 4.23 7.56 8.13
N ILE A 34 3.68 6.36 7.93
CA ILE A 34 3.80 5.60 6.69
C ILE A 34 2.41 5.28 6.14
N LYS A 35 2.14 5.64 4.89
CA LYS A 35 0.97 5.21 4.13
C LYS A 35 1.42 4.44 2.88
N PRO A 36 1.20 3.12 2.82
CA PRO A 36 1.33 2.37 1.58
C PRO A 36 0.25 2.83 0.59
N ALA A 37 0.67 3.38 -0.55
CA ALA A 37 -0.22 3.73 -1.65
C ALA A 37 -0.10 2.68 -2.75
N VAL A 38 -1.21 2.05 -3.14
CA VAL A 38 -1.21 1.10 -4.26
C VAL A 38 -1.09 1.88 -5.55
N VAL A 39 -0.15 1.52 -6.41
CA VAL A 39 0.12 2.23 -7.68
C VAL A 39 -0.15 1.37 -8.91
N LYS A 40 -0.14 0.04 -8.77
CA LYS A 40 -0.48 -0.90 -9.84
C LYS A 40 -1.11 -2.17 -9.28
N VAL A 41 -2.05 -2.73 -10.04
CA VAL A 41 -2.68 -4.02 -9.75
C VAL A 41 -2.68 -4.87 -11.01
N TYR A 42 -2.31 -6.14 -10.88
CA TYR A 42 -2.27 -7.14 -11.93
C TYR A 42 -3.16 -8.31 -11.56
N ARG A 43 -4.09 -8.70 -12.45
CA ARG A 43 -4.77 -9.99 -12.37
C ARG A 43 -3.82 -11.05 -12.91
N LEU A 44 -3.37 -11.97 -12.06
CA LEU A 44 -2.38 -12.96 -12.42
C LEU A 44 -2.95 -14.01 -13.38
N GLN A 45 -2.08 -14.49 -14.27
CA GLN A 45 -2.38 -15.53 -15.24
C GLN A 45 -1.34 -16.66 -15.17
N ASN A 46 -1.78 -17.88 -15.49
CA ASN A 46 -0.91 -19.02 -15.68
C ASN A 46 -0.15 -18.92 -17.01
N SER A 47 0.79 -19.84 -17.26
CA SER A 47 1.60 -19.86 -18.49
C SER A 47 0.79 -20.05 -19.78
N ASP A 48 -0.40 -20.63 -19.69
CA ASP A 48 -1.36 -20.82 -20.79
C ASP A 48 -2.33 -19.63 -20.95
N ASN A 49 -2.09 -18.52 -20.26
CA ASN A 49 -2.93 -17.33 -20.17
C ASN A 49 -4.29 -17.53 -19.47
N SER A 50 -4.55 -18.69 -18.86
CA SER A 50 -5.72 -18.88 -17.98
C SER A 50 -5.59 -18.03 -16.72
N LEU A 51 -6.71 -17.71 -16.07
CA LEU A 51 -6.71 -16.95 -14.81
C LEU A 51 -6.10 -17.79 -13.69
N ALA A 52 -5.15 -17.20 -12.96
CA ALA A 52 -4.58 -17.83 -11.78
C ALA A 52 -5.52 -17.65 -10.58
N TYR A 53 -5.55 -18.64 -9.69
CA TYR A 53 -6.32 -18.60 -8.45
C TYR A 53 -5.43 -19.03 -7.30
N SER A 54 -5.64 -18.42 -6.13
CA SER A 54 -5.02 -18.81 -4.88
C SER A 54 -5.55 -20.19 -4.43
N PRO A 55 -4.86 -20.90 -3.51
CA PRO A 55 -5.32 -22.21 -3.03
C PRO A 55 -6.72 -22.23 -2.41
N ASP A 56 -7.20 -21.08 -1.93
CA ASP A 56 -8.55 -20.88 -1.40
C ASP A 56 -9.61 -20.65 -2.49
N GLY A 57 -9.24 -20.73 -3.76
CA GLY A 57 -10.12 -20.50 -4.91
C GLY A 57 -10.35 -19.02 -5.23
N THR A 58 -9.74 -18.09 -4.52
CA THR A 58 -9.88 -16.66 -4.81
C THR A 58 -9.01 -16.24 -6.01
N PRO A 59 -9.44 -15.24 -6.79
CA PRO A 59 -8.61 -14.61 -7.80
C PRO A 59 -7.22 -14.18 -7.28
N ALA A 60 -6.15 -14.74 -7.86
CA ALA A 60 -4.79 -14.29 -7.59
C ALA A 60 -4.49 -12.91 -8.20
N TYR A 61 -3.98 -12.00 -7.37
CA TYR A 61 -3.52 -10.67 -7.77
C TYR A 61 -2.08 -10.45 -7.34
N PHE A 62 -1.38 -9.62 -8.11
CA PHE A 62 -0.14 -8.99 -7.68
C PHE A 62 -0.35 -7.49 -7.69
N TYR A 63 0.23 -6.79 -6.72
CA TYR A 63 0.14 -5.34 -6.64
C TYR A 63 1.50 -4.73 -6.34
N GLN A 64 1.68 -3.47 -6.73
CA GLN A 64 2.83 -2.67 -6.37
C GLN A 64 2.37 -1.51 -5.51
N THR A 65 3.09 -1.28 -4.42
CA THR A 65 2.90 -0.15 -3.54
C THR A 65 4.09 0.79 -3.59
N GLN A 66 3.84 2.07 -3.35
CA GLN A 66 4.85 3.05 -3.00
C GLN A 66 4.51 3.59 -1.60
N ASN A 67 5.51 3.65 -0.74
CA ASN A 67 5.31 4.24 0.58
C ASN A 67 5.35 5.76 0.47
N ILE A 68 4.32 6.41 1.01
CA ILE A 68 4.32 7.84 1.32
C ILE A 68 4.74 7.96 2.78
N THR A 69 5.77 8.77 3.02
CA THR A 69 6.36 8.93 4.34
C THR A 69 6.24 10.39 4.79
N GLN A 70 5.95 10.57 6.07
CA GLN A 70 6.05 11.86 6.75
C GLN A 70 6.71 11.65 8.12
N VAL A 71 7.44 12.66 8.58
CA VAL A 71 8.07 12.69 9.90
C VAL A 71 7.51 13.89 10.63
N LEU A 72 7.09 13.69 11.87
CA LEU A 72 6.47 14.69 12.73
C LEU A 72 7.18 14.70 14.09
N SER A 73 7.12 15.83 14.78
CA SER A 73 7.32 15.89 16.22
C SER A 73 6.10 15.31 16.97
N PRO A 74 6.22 14.97 18.26
CA PRO A 74 5.10 14.52 19.07
C PRO A 74 3.98 15.57 19.19
N GLU A 75 4.32 16.86 19.17
CA GLU A 75 3.36 17.95 19.26
C GLU A 75 2.55 18.09 17.97
N GLU A 76 3.22 18.06 16.80
CA GLU A 76 2.55 18.07 15.49
C GLU A 76 1.59 16.88 15.32
N TYR A 77 2.01 15.69 15.75
CA TYR A 77 1.16 14.50 15.71
C TYR A 77 -0.10 14.67 16.58
N LYS A 78 0.03 15.21 17.79
CA LYS A 78 -1.10 15.45 18.70
C LYS A 78 -2.08 16.46 18.12
N SER A 79 -1.59 17.57 17.56
CA SER A 79 -2.44 18.60 16.93
C SER A 79 -3.21 18.01 15.74
N MET A 80 -2.51 17.32 14.84
CA MET A 80 -3.13 16.65 13.69
C MET A 80 -4.18 15.61 14.10
N LYS A 81 -3.95 14.87 15.20
CA LYS A 81 -4.95 13.91 15.72
C LYS A 81 -6.15 14.56 16.40
N GLY A 82 -5.98 15.75 16.98
CA GLY A 82 -7.08 16.53 17.54
C GLY A 82 -8.08 16.95 16.46
N ASP A 83 -7.57 17.38 15.30
CA ASP A 83 -8.39 17.85 14.19
C ASP A 83 -9.19 16.72 13.50
N ASP A 84 -8.62 15.51 13.43
CA ASP A 84 -9.26 14.29 12.88
C ASP A 84 -10.51 13.84 13.65
N ILE A 85 -10.72 14.29 14.90
CA ILE A 85 -11.85 13.88 15.78
C ILE A 85 -13.03 14.88 15.70
N SER A 86 -12.84 16.00 15.01
CA SER A 86 -13.83 17.09 14.90
C SER A 86 -14.79 17.01 13.69
N GLU A 87 -14.72 15.95 12.88
CA GLU A 87 -15.64 15.68 11.74
C GLU A 87 -16.45 14.39 11.94
#